data_AF-A0A7V3IX31-F1
#
_entry.id   AF-A0A7V3IX31-F1
#
_cell.length_a   1.000
_cell.length_b   1.000
_cell.length_c   1.000
_cell.angle_alpha   90.00
_cell.angle_beta   90.00
_cell.angle_gamma   90.00
#
_symmetry.space_group_name_H-M   'P 1'
#
loop_
_entity.id
_entity.type
_entity.pdbx_description
1 polymer ?
#
loop_
_entity_poly.entity_id
_entity_poly.type
_entity_poly.pdbx_seq_one_letter_code
_entity_poly.pdbx_strand_id
1 'polypeptide(L)' 'VMDNNGGGPLGVTELLVKATTVASYLKDDWSRDWGSLQRLMPYYPDAQPARLRLGTVTRGGLWNPAPLRH' A
#
# COMPACT_ATOMS: atom_id res chain seq x y z
N VAL A 1 -2.48 -12.11 5.62
CA VAL A 1 -1.05 -11.77 5.87
C VAL A 1 -0.71 -10.33 5.55
N MET A 2 -1.34 -9.69 4.56
CA MET A 2 -1.19 -8.24 4.30
C MET A 2 -2.54 -7.49 4.30
N ASP A 3 -3.58 -8.09 4.85
CA ASP A 3 -4.95 -7.61 4.88
C ASP A 3 -5.13 -6.43 5.85
N ASN A 4 -6.15 -5.61 5.56
CA ASN A 4 -6.47 -4.38 6.30
C ASN A 4 -6.67 -4.63 7.80
N ASN A 5 -7.28 -5.77 8.17
CA ASN A 5 -7.54 -6.14 9.57
C ASN A 5 -6.25 -6.38 10.38
N GLY A 6 -5.14 -6.68 9.71
CA GLY A 6 -3.82 -6.83 10.34
C GLY A 6 -2.95 -5.58 10.26
N GLY A 7 -3.47 -4.46 9.71
CA GLY A 7 -2.67 -3.25 9.44
C GLY A 7 -1.69 -3.41 8.27
N GLY A 8 -1.89 -4.42 7.41
CA GLY A 8 -1.01 -4.69 6.28
C GLY A 8 -1.16 -3.68 5.14
N PRO A 9 -0.14 -3.57 4.26
CA PRO A 9 -0.11 -2.56 3.21
C PRO A 9 -1.26 -2.68 2.18
N LEU A 10 -1.91 -3.84 2.05
CA LEU A 10 -3.05 -3.97 1.13
C LEU A 10 -4.25 -3.14 1.59
N GLY A 11 -4.42 -2.91 2.90
CA GLY A 11 -5.48 -2.04 3.42
C GLY A 11 -5.32 -0.57 2.98
N VAL A 12 -4.10 -0.11 2.73
CA VAL A 12 -3.85 1.25 2.22
C VAL A 12 -4.04 1.30 0.71
N THR A 13 -3.55 0.29 -0.02
CA THR A 13 -3.70 0.27 -1.49
C THR A 13 -5.14 0.05 -1.94
N GLU A 14 -5.92 -0.78 -1.24
CA GLU A 14 -7.35 -1.00 -1.55
C GLU A 14 -8.17 0.30 -1.57
N LEU A 15 -7.81 1.26 -0.71
CA LEU A 15 -8.49 2.55 -0.60
C LEU A 15 -7.98 3.60 -1.60
N LEU A 16 -6.71 3.51 -2.02
CA LEU A 16 -6.06 4.56 -2.81
C LEU A 16 -6.00 4.23 -4.31
N VAL A 17 -5.91 2.95 -4.67
CA VAL A 17 -5.67 2.52 -6.04
C VAL A 17 -6.68 1.48 -6.50
N LYS A 18 -7.03 1.55 -7.78
CA LYS A 18 -7.77 0.53 -8.51
C LYS A 18 -6.79 -0.44 -9.17
N ALA A 19 -6.93 -1.73 -8.88
CA ALA A 19 -6.17 -2.78 -9.53
C ALA A 19 -6.81 -3.19 -10.87
N THR A 20 -5.99 -3.38 -11.90
CA THR A 20 -6.40 -3.93 -13.21
C THR A 20 -5.41 -5.00 -13.63
N THR A 21 -5.89 -6.23 -13.83
CA THR A 21 -5.06 -7.35 -14.33
C THR A 21 -4.63 -7.11 -15.77
N VAL A 22 -3.37 -7.38 -16.08
CA VAL A 22 -2.81 -7.28 -17.43
C VAL A 22 -2.32 -8.64 -17.92
N ALA A 23 -2.43 -8.88 -19.24
CA ALA A 23 -1.96 -10.13 -19.84
C ALA A 23 -0.44 -10.24 -19.79
N SER A 24 0.06 -11.37 -19.33
CA SER A 24 1.49 -11.60 -19.12
C SER A 24 1.83 -13.08 -19.21
N TYR A 25 3.01 -13.41 -19.75
CA TYR A 25 3.40 -14.77 -20.11
C TYR A 25 4.81 -15.10 -19.61
N LEU A 26 5.02 -16.35 -19.23
CA LEU A 26 6.34 -16.86 -18.92
C LEU A 26 7.05 -17.25 -20.22
N LYS A 27 8.25 -16.69 -20.41
CA LYS A 27 9.05 -16.95 -21.60
C LYS A 27 9.34 -18.45 -21.72
N ASP A 28 9.10 -19.01 -22.91
CA ASP A 28 9.39 -20.40 -23.29
C ASP A 28 8.62 -21.48 -22.50
N ASP A 29 7.63 -21.10 -21.66
CA ASP A 29 6.82 -22.01 -20.86
C ASP A 29 5.36 -21.53 -20.78
N TRP A 30 4.70 -21.54 -21.94
CA TRP A 30 3.38 -20.94 -22.17
C TRP A 30 2.23 -21.61 -21.42
N SER A 31 2.41 -22.87 -21.00
CA SER A 31 1.39 -23.64 -20.28
C SER A 31 1.48 -23.51 -18.76
N ARG A 32 2.52 -22.83 -18.24
CA ARG A 32 2.74 -22.70 -16.80
C ARG A 32 2.05 -21.45 -16.25
N ASP A 33 1.23 -21.64 -15.23
CA ASP A 33 0.77 -20.55 -14.38
C ASP A 33 1.93 -20.09 -13.49
N TRP A 34 2.49 -18.92 -13.82
CA TRP A 34 3.62 -18.32 -13.11
C TRP A 34 3.17 -17.31 -12.06
N GLY A 35 1.87 -16.97 -12.02
CA GLY A 35 1.32 -15.87 -11.24
C GLY A 35 0.57 -14.85 -12.10
N SER A 36 0.38 -13.65 -11.56
CA SER A 36 -0.38 -12.58 -12.21
C SER A 36 0.31 -11.23 -12.07
N LEU A 37 0.04 -10.34 -13.04
CA LEU A 37 0.49 -8.94 -13.00
C LEU A 37 -0.71 -8.02 -12.94
N GLN A 38 -0.67 -7.07 -12.01
CA GLN A 38 -1.69 -6.02 -11.87
C GLN A 38 -1.07 -4.64 -12.04
N ARG A 39 -1.74 -3.80 -12.82
CA ARG A 39 -1.48 -2.35 -12.83
C ARG A 39 -2.34 -1.70 -11.75
N LEU A 40 -1.70 -0.93 -10.87
CA LEU A 40 -2.36 -0.18 -9.81
C LEU A 40 -2.47 1.29 -10.24
N MET A 41 -3.69 1.81 -10.34
CA MET A 41 -3.94 3.20 -10.74
C MET A 41 -4.62 3.98 -9.61
N PRO A 42 -4.13 5.16 -9.21
CA PRO A 42 -4.80 5.98 -8.21
C PRO A 42 -6.24 6.31 -8.60
N TYR A 43 -7.17 6.31 -7.65
CA TYR A 43 -8.54 6.79 -7.88
C TYR A 43 -8.60 8.27 -8.25
N TYR A 44 -7.63 9.06 -7.79
CA TYR A 44 -7.42 10.46 -8.13
C TYR A 44 -6.06 10.63 -8.82
N PRO A 45 -5.98 10.51 -10.15
CA PRO A 45 -4.70 10.48 -10.88
C PRO A 45 -3.89 11.78 -10.75
N ASP A 46 -4.56 12.92 -10.61
CA ASP A 46 -3.91 14.22 -10.51
C ASP A 46 -3.47 14.55 -9.07
N ALA A 47 -3.86 13.73 -8.08
CA ALA A 47 -3.46 13.92 -6.70
C ALA A 47 -1.94 13.78 -6.57
N GLN A 48 -1.34 14.73 -5.84
CA GLN A 48 0.10 14.77 -5.61
C GLN A 48 0.42 14.32 -4.17
N PRO A 49 1.64 13.84 -3.91
CA PRO A 49 2.09 13.55 -2.55
C PRO A 49 1.92 14.76 -1.63
N ALA A 50 1.49 14.51 -0.38
CA ALA A 50 1.29 15.58 0.59
C ALA A 50 2.62 16.25 0.97
N ARG A 51 2.60 17.58 1.11
CA ARG A 51 3.72 18.33 1.68
C ARG A 51 3.66 18.24 3.21
N LEU A 52 4.54 17.42 3.79
CA LEU A 52 4.61 17.23 5.23
C LEU A 52 5.35 18.39 5.90
N ARG A 53 4.80 18.91 7.00
CA ARG A 53 5.49 19.83 7.91
C ARG A 53 6.06 19.01 9.07
N LEU A 54 7.36 18.83 9.08
CA LEU A 54 8.07 18.03 10.07
C LEU A 54 8.79 18.92 11.08
N GLY A 55 9.08 18.38 12.26
CA GLY A 55 9.83 19.07 13.31
C GLY A 55 10.40 18.08 14.32
N THR A 56 11.27 18.57 15.19
CA THR A 56 11.92 17.77 16.24
C THR A 56 11.43 18.22 17.61
N VAL A 57 11.13 17.26 18.49
CA VAL A 57 10.70 17.53 19.87
C VAL A 57 11.28 16.48 20.81
N THR A 58 11.73 16.92 21.99
CA THR A 58 12.17 16.01 23.06
C THR A 58 10.97 15.51 23.84
N ARG A 59 10.86 14.20 24.04
CA ARG A 59 9.81 13.54 24.85
C ARG A 59 10.45 12.67 25.93
N GLY A 60 9.77 12.52 27.07
CA GLY A 60 10.22 11.64 28.15
C GLY A 60 10.00 10.16 27.84
N GLY A 61 10.68 9.26 28.57
CA GLY A 61 10.61 7.81 28.32
C GLY A 61 9.26 7.14 28.61
N LEU A 62 8.38 7.80 29.36
CA LEU A 62 7.00 7.35 29.64
C LEU A 62 5.94 8.10 28.81
N TRP A 63 6.37 8.90 27.83
CA TRP A 63 5.45 9.69 27.04
C TRP A 63 4.57 8.80 26.13
N ASN A 64 3.26 9.00 26.20
CA ASN A 64 2.27 8.30 25.37
C ASN A 64 1.32 9.34 24.76
N PRO A 65 1.41 9.62 23.45
CA PRO A 65 0.57 10.64 22.82
C PRO A 65 -0.90 10.22 22.68
N ALA A 66 -1.14 8.92 22.47
CA ALA A 66 -2.45 8.31 22.26
C ALA A 66 -2.30 6.78 22.17
N PRO A 67 -3.32 5.99 22.55
CA PRO A 67 -3.32 4.56 22.30
C PRO A 67 -3.31 4.24 20.80
N LEU A 68 -2.70 3.11 20.44
CA LEU A 68 -2.81 2.57 19.08
C LEU A 68 -4.23 2.08 18.83
N ARG A 69 -4.74 2.35 17.62
CA ARG A 69 -6.00 1.76 17.14
C ARG A 69 -5.67 0.45 16.41
N HIS A 70 -6.29 -0.63 16.87
CA HIS A 70 -6.26 -1.95 16.26
C HIS A 70 -7.57 -2.22 15.52
#